data_AF-Q2UCR6-F1
#
_entry.id   AF-Q2UCR6-F1
#
_cell.length_a   1.000
_cell.length_b   1.000
_cell.length_c   1.000
_cell.angle_alpha   90.00
_cell.angle_beta   90.00
_cell.angle_gamma   90.00
#
_symmetry.space_group_name_H-M   'P 1'
#
loop_
_entity.id
_entity.type
_entity.pdbx_description
1 polymer ?
#
loop_
_entity_poly.entity_id
_entity_poly.type
_entity_poly.pdbx_seq_one_letter_code
_entity_poly.pdbx_strand_id
1 'polypeptide(L)'
;MGHGVTLMEAENLKFLATNSKVPVPRVYAAFKDPDTKKTYIIMQYLHGDNLQKSLPSLTQVEKATICSLIKDAITELRSIPPPDYLGMLNRRPYLDGVFWTEGLISKISGPFENQEDMNLAIIEKLRQTESEPYIRLLRNMVNRTLNGHRTVFTHGDLQPKNIMVEKLRSRDGGPEFRITLLDWESAGWYPEFWDFCNATIACRFKPDWLELVPDILDQYPVEFLMMQVVYSSVFY
;
A
#
# COMPACT_ATOMS: atom_id res chain seq x y z
N MET A 1 -16.24 9.75 5.79
CA MET A 1 -16.48 9.71 7.25
C MET A 1 -16.17 8.30 7.73
N GLY A 2 -15.02 8.08 8.35
CA GLY A 2 -14.55 6.74 8.73
C GLY A 2 -15.15 6.26 10.05
N HIS A 3 -16.14 5.36 9.99
CA HIS A 3 -16.64 4.61 11.16
C HIS A 3 -15.74 3.43 11.54
N GLY A 4 -14.46 3.47 11.16
CA GLY A 4 -13.55 2.35 11.36
C GLY A 4 -12.11 2.66 10.99
N VAL A 5 -11.55 3.79 11.43
CA VAL A 5 -10.08 3.82 11.60
C VAL A 5 -9.79 2.71 12.60
N THR A 6 -9.38 1.57 12.08
CA THR A 6 -9.09 0.41 12.89
C THR A 6 -7.79 0.70 13.63
N LEU A 7 -7.57 0.06 14.78
CA LEU A 7 -6.25 0.07 15.43
C LEU A 7 -5.13 -0.48 14.50
N MET A 8 -5.46 -0.94 13.29
CA MET A 8 -4.53 -1.43 12.27
C MET A 8 -3.44 -0.42 11.93
N GLU A 9 -3.76 0.84 11.67
CA GLU A 9 -2.70 1.82 11.35
C GLU A 9 -1.70 1.91 12.51
N ALA A 10 -2.19 2.04 13.75
CA ALA A 10 -1.32 2.11 14.93
C ALA A 10 -0.55 0.79 15.18
N GLU A 11 -1.14 -0.37 14.91
CA GLU A 11 -0.49 -1.67 15.01
C GLU A 11 0.61 -1.83 13.96
N ASN A 12 0.33 -1.46 12.70
CA ASN A 12 1.29 -1.49 11.60
C ASN A 12 2.46 -0.54 11.85
N LEU A 13 2.19 0.68 12.31
CA LEU A 13 3.23 1.64 12.70
C LEU A 13 4.14 1.09 13.81
N LYS A 14 3.57 0.47 14.84
CA LYS A 14 4.35 -0.16 15.93
C LYS A 14 5.15 -1.36 15.45
N PHE A 15 4.57 -2.18 14.58
CA PHE A 15 5.24 -3.33 13.99
C PHE A 15 6.45 -2.88 13.16
N LEU A 16 6.29 -1.90 12.28
CA LEU A 16 7.37 -1.37 11.45
C LEU A 16 8.47 -0.71 12.29
N ALA A 17 8.10 0.12 13.27
CA ALA A 17 9.08 0.75 14.16
C ALA A 17 9.92 -0.26 14.98
N THR A 18 9.41 -1.49 15.17
CA THR A 18 10.10 -2.55 15.92
C THR A 18 10.91 -3.47 15.01
N ASN A 19 10.42 -3.75 13.81
CA ASN A 19 10.92 -4.83 12.95
C ASN A 19 11.62 -4.34 11.67
N SER A 20 11.71 -3.03 11.44
CA SER A 20 12.39 -2.47 10.28
C SER A 20 12.93 -1.08 10.55
N LYS A 21 13.70 -0.55 9.59
CA LYS A 21 14.16 0.85 9.54
C LYS A 21 13.30 1.72 8.63
N VAL A 22 12.12 1.24 8.24
CA VAL A 22 11.20 2.02 7.41
C VAL A 22 10.84 3.31 8.16
N PRO A 23 10.99 4.49 7.54
CA PRO A 23 10.71 5.74 8.21
C PRO A 23 9.20 5.91 8.40
N VAL A 24 8.74 5.67 9.62
CA VAL A 24 7.34 5.78 10.04
C VAL A 24 7.19 6.71 11.24
N PRO A 25 6.05 7.40 11.42
CA PRO A 25 5.83 8.24 12.59
C PRO A 25 5.77 7.40 13.87
N ARG A 26 6.40 7.91 14.94
CA ARG A 26 6.28 7.28 16.26
C ARG A 26 4.85 7.41 16.79
N VAL A 27 4.23 6.29 17.15
CA VAL A 27 2.93 6.27 17.84
C VAL A 27 3.12 6.53 19.34
N TYR A 28 2.41 7.51 19.89
CA TYR A 28 2.37 7.81 21.32
C TYR A 28 1.17 7.14 22.01
N ALA A 29 0.00 7.16 21.36
CA ALA A 29 -1.20 6.52 21.88
C ALA A 29 -2.14 6.11 20.73
N ALA A 30 -2.93 5.07 20.96
CA ALA A 30 -4.04 4.71 20.09
C ALA A 30 -5.18 4.18 20.96
N PHE A 31 -6.38 4.77 20.84
CA PHE A 31 -7.52 4.42 21.67
C PHE A 31 -8.83 4.69 20.95
N LYS A 32 -9.89 4.00 21.39
CA LYS A 32 -11.25 4.23 20.94
C LYS A 32 -12.01 5.01 22.01
N ASP A 33 -12.58 6.13 21.64
CA ASP A 33 -13.45 6.91 22.50
C ASP A 33 -14.72 6.09 22.80
N PRO A 34 -15.04 5.83 24.08
CA PRO A 34 -16.16 4.98 24.46
C PRO A 34 -17.52 5.59 24.11
N ASP A 35 -17.62 6.92 24.06
CA ASP A 35 -18.88 7.65 23.82
C ASP A 35 -19.10 7.84 22.33
N THR A 36 -18.09 8.35 21.62
CA THR A 36 -18.22 8.66 20.18
C THR A 36 -17.93 7.47 19.28
N LYS A 37 -17.36 6.39 19.82
CA LYS A 37 -16.84 5.22 19.08
C LYS A 37 -15.78 5.56 18.03
N LYS A 38 -15.24 6.78 18.02
CA LYS A 38 -14.16 7.19 17.12
C LYS A 38 -12.84 6.63 17.62
N THR A 39 -11.98 6.24 16.68
CA THR A 39 -10.60 5.85 16.99
C THR A 39 -9.71 7.08 16.83
N TYR A 40 -8.82 7.27 17.81
CA TYR A 40 -7.81 8.31 17.83
C TYR A 40 -6.43 7.67 17.83
N ILE A 41 -5.54 8.18 16.98
CA ILE A 41 -4.12 7.84 16.97
C ILE A 41 -3.36 9.13 17.22
N ILE A 42 -2.59 9.15 18.30
CA ILE A 42 -1.67 10.25 18.64
C ILE A 42 -0.28 9.78 18.22
N MET A 43 0.32 10.48 17.27
CA MET A 43 1.63 10.15 16.71
C MET A 43 2.51 11.38 16.55
N GLN A 44 3.78 11.14 16.20
CA GLN A 44 4.78 12.16 15.95
C GLN A 44 4.28 13.19 14.93
N TYR A 45 4.41 14.47 15.30
CA TYR A 45 4.28 15.55 14.34
C TYR A 45 5.51 15.55 13.42
N LEU A 46 5.26 15.57 12.11
CA LEU A 46 6.29 15.57 11.09
C LEU A 46 6.39 16.97 10.48
N HIS A 47 7.62 17.48 10.38
CA HIS A 47 7.89 18.74 9.71
C HIS A 47 7.87 18.57 8.18
N GLY A 48 7.62 19.69 7.48
CA GLY A 48 7.57 19.71 6.02
C GLY A 48 6.16 19.53 5.45
N ASP A 49 6.11 19.19 4.17
CA ASP A 49 4.88 19.01 3.40
C ASP A 49 4.86 17.59 2.82
N ASN A 50 3.67 17.06 2.52
CA ASN A 50 3.59 15.81 1.76
C ASN A 50 4.13 16.01 0.33
N LEU A 51 4.61 14.92 -0.27
CA LEU A 51 5.20 14.91 -1.59
C LEU A 51 4.22 15.46 -2.63
N GLN A 52 2.92 15.17 -2.51
CA GLN A 52 1.92 15.73 -3.43
C GLN A 52 1.97 17.26 -3.52
N LYS A 53 2.15 17.94 -2.38
CA LYS A 53 2.20 19.40 -2.31
C LYS A 53 3.55 19.96 -2.73
N SER A 54 4.65 19.28 -2.38
CA SER A 54 6.00 19.77 -2.67
C SER A 54 6.48 19.46 -4.09
N LEU A 55 6.00 18.35 -4.69
CA LEU A 55 6.47 17.79 -5.96
C LEU A 55 6.57 18.82 -7.12
N PRO A 56 5.60 19.74 -7.33
CA PRO A 56 5.71 20.74 -8.39
C PRO A 56 6.86 21.74 -8.24
N SER A 57 7.40 21.89 -7.03
CA SER A 57 8.50 22.83 -6.72
C SER A 57 9.87 22.18 -6.60
N LEU A 58 9.94 20.85 -6.68
CA LEU A 58 11.21 20.11 -6.60
C LEU A 58 11.98 20.17 -7.92
N THR A 59 13.28 20.42 -7.82
CA THR A 59 14.21 20.26 -8.95
C THR A 59 14.41 18.79 -9.29
N GLN A 60 14.95 18.49 -10.48
CA GLN A 60 15.19 17.10 -10.90
C GLN A 60 16.14 16.35 -9.96
N VAL A 61 17.16 17.04 -9.42
CA VAL A 61 18.12 16.44 -8.47
C VAL A 61 17.44 16.13 -7.13
N GLU A 62 16.56 17.02 -6.65
CA GLU A 62 15.79 16.79 -5.42
C GLU A 62 14.78 15.65 -5.60
N LYS A 63 14.09 15.57 -6.76
CA LYS A 63 13.22 14.46 -7.13
C LYS A 63 13.98 13.13 -7.10
N ALA A 64 15.14 13.04 -7.76
CA ALA A 64 15.96 11.84 -7.79
C ALA A 64 16.41 11.41 -6.37
N THR A 65 16.78 12.38 -5.53
CA THR A 65 17.16 12.12 -4.13
C THR A 65 15.98 11.53 -3.34
N ILE A 66 14.79 12.14 -3.46
CA ILE A 66 13.58 11.65 -2.79
C ILE A 66 13.16 10.28 -3.32
N CYS A 67 13.24 10.03 -4.63
CA CYS A 67 12.98 8.71 -5.21
C CYS A 67 13.90 7.64 -4.61
N SER A 68 15.19 7.93 -4.48
CA SER A 68 16.15 7.01 -3.84
C SER A 68 15.75 6.72 -2.40
N LEU A 69 15.39 7.73 -1.61
CA LEU A 69 14.96 7.54 -0.22
C LEU A 69 13.68 6.68 -0.11
N ILE A 70 12.72 6.88 -1.02
CA ILE A 70 11.49 6.07 -1.04
C ILE A 70 11.83 4.64 -1.46
N LYS A 71 12.68 4.44 -2.48
CA LYS A 71 13.13 3.13 -2.92
C LYS A 71 13.83 2.36 -1.81
N ASP A 72 14.70 3.03 -1.06
CA ASP A 72 15.40 2.42 0.09
C ASP A 72 14.39 2.01 1.18
N ALA A 73 13.40 2.87 1.47
CA ALA A 73 12.33 2.54 2.40
C ALA A 73 11.48 1.34 1.94
N ILE A 74 11.13 1.24 0.66
CA ILE A 74 10.40 0.09 0.10
C ILE A 74 11.26 -1.17 0.09
N THR A 75 12.56 -1.06 -0.18
CA THR A 75 13.49 -2.18 -0.11
C THR A 75 13.59 -2.73 1.32
N GLU A 76 13.72 -1.86 2.30
CA GLU A 76 13.69 -2.21 3.73
C GLU A 76 12.34 -2.86 4.10
N LEU A 77 11.22 -2.30 3.65
CA LEU A 77 9.87 -2.83 3.89
C LEU A 77 9.72 -4.26 3.38
N ARG A 78 10.19 -4.51 2.15
CA ARG A 78 10.13 -5.83 1.49
C ARG A 78 11.13 -6.83 2.06
N SER A 79 12.10 -6.39 2.88
CA SER A 79 13.08 -7.26 3.53
C SER A 79 12.52 -7.94 4.79
N ILE A 80 11.40 -7.47 5.33
CA ILE A 80 10.75 -8.07 6.50
C ILE A 80 10.33 -9.50 6.12
N PRO A 81 10.77 -10.55 6.86
CA PRO A 81 10.47 -11.92 6.52
C PRO A 81 8.95 -12.18 6.46
N PRO A 82 8.44 -12.74 5.35
CA PRO A 82 7.03 -13.02 5.23
C PRO A 82 6.62 -14.21 6.14
N PRO A 83 5.39 -14.19 6.67
CA PRO A 83 4.81 -15.33 7.34
C PRO A 83 4.32 -16.37 6.32
N ASP A 84 3.67 -17.42 6.81
CA ASP A 84 3.05 -18.50 6.04
C ASP A 84 1.66 -18.14 5.47
N TYR A 85 1.38 -16.86 5.23
CA TYR A 85 0.08 -16.41 4.76
C TYR A 85 0.16 -15.07 4.02
N LEU A 86 -0.86 -14.79 3.19
CA LEU A 86 -1.15 -13.47 2.64
C LEU A 86 -2.33 -12.86 3.38
N GLY A 87 -2.19 -11.62 3.83
CA GLY A 87 -3.18 -10.98 4.70
C GLY A 87 -2.57 -9.83 5.48
N MET A 88 -3.38 -9.18 6.29
CA MET A 88 -2.89 -8.12 7.17
C MET A 88 -2.10 -8.69 8.36
N LEU A 89 -1.48 -7.80 9.13
CA LEU A 89 -0.75 -8.18 10.34
C LEU A 89 -1.61 -9.05 11.26
N ASN A 90 -0.98 -10.05 11.91
CA ASN A 90 -1.63 -11.00 12.83
C ASN A 90 -2.73 -11.86 12.18
N ARG A 91 -2.51 -12.34 10.95
CA ARG A 91 -3.45 -13.18 10.17
C ARG A 91 -4.85 -12.56 10.05
N ARG A 92 -4.93 -11.23 10.00
CA ARG A 92 -6.21 -10.53 9.83
C ARG A 92 -6.62 -10.50 8.35
N PRO A 93 -7.93 -10.53 8.05
CA PRO A 93 -8.41 -10.30 6.70
C PRO A 93 -8.02 -8.90 6.22
N TYR A 94 -7.94 -8.73 4.91
CA TYR A 94 -7.83 -7.42 4.27
C TYR A 94 -9.10 -6.60 4.54
N LEU A 95 -8.89 -5.35 4.97
CA LEU A 95 -9.95 -4.43 5.37
C LEU A 95 -10.27 -3.37 4.30
N ASP A 96 -9.48 -3.27 3.24
CA ASP A 96 -9.70 -2.31 2.16
C ASP A 96 -9.24 -2.88 0.81
N GLY A 97 -9.68 -2.26 -0.28
CA GLY A 97 -9.28 -2.58 -1.64
C GLY A 97 -10.10 -3.71 -2.29
N VAL A 98 -9.43 -4.49 -3.14
CA VAL A 98 -10.00 -5.59 -3.94
C VAL A 98 -10.67 -6.68 -3.07
N PHE A 99 -10.31 -6.77 -1.79
CA PHE A 99 -10.73 -7.86 -0.90
C PHE A 99 -11.79 -7.46 0.13
N TRP A 100 -12.22 -6.19 0.15
CA TRP A 100 -13.24 -5.76 1.10
C TRP A 100 -14.62 -6.33 0.77
N THR A 101 -15.30 -6.81 1.81
CA THR A 101 -16.71 -7.22 1.76
C THR A 101 -17.42 -6.82 3.04
N GLU A 102 -18.72 -6.57 2.96
CA GLU A 102 -19.56 -6.43 4.15
C GLU A 102 -19.48 -7.73 4.97
N GLY A 103 -19.14 -7.61 6.26
CA GLY A 103 -18.98 -8.75 7.15
C GLY A 103 -17.66 -9.53 7.00
N LEU A 104 -16.72 -9.08 6.15
CA LEU A 104 -15.39 -9.70 5.97
C LEU A 104 -15.46 -11.20 5.66
N ILE A 105 -16.16 -11.53 4.58
CA ILE A 105 -16.33 -12.91 4.10
C ILE A 105 -14.95 -13.52 3.86
N SER A 106 -14.56 -14.50 4.67
CA SER A 106 -13.20 -15.10 4.65
C SER A 106 -12.74 -15.56 3.26
N LYS A 107 -13.65 -16.06 2.41
CA LYS A 107 -13.34 -16.47 1.03
C LYS A 107 -12.87 -15.34 0.11
N ILE A 108 -13.18 -14.09 0.44
CA ILE A 108 -12.81 -12.90 -0.32
C ILE A 108 -11.85 -12.02 0.46
N SER A 109 -12.04 -11.86 1.76
CA SER A 109 -11.25 -10.95 2.59
C SER A 109 -10.00 -11.62 3.18
N GLY A 110 -9.88 -12.95 3.12
CA GLY A 110 -8.72 -13.68 3.60
C GLY A 110 -8.68 -13.82 5.14
N PRO A 111 -7.50 -14.04 5.73
CA PRO A 111 -6.20 -14.24 5.06
C PRO A 111 -6.19 -15.49 4.16
N PHE A 112 -5.16 -15.60 3.31
CA PHE A 112 -4.97 -16.69 2.35
C PHE A 112 -3.69 -17.46 2.63
N GLU A 113 -3.67 -18.76 2.35
CA GLU A 113 -2.46 -19.59 2.58
C GLU A 113 -1.40 -19.33 1.52
N ASN A 114 -1.82 -19.03 0.28
CA ASN A 114 -0.93 -18.81 -0.85
C ASN A 114 -1.58 -17.88 -1.90
N GLN A 115 -0.83 -17.53 -2.93
CA GLN A 115 -1.29 -16.64 -4.00
C GLN A 115 -2.43 -17.26 -4.84
N GLU A 116 -2.52 -18.58 -4.97
CA GLU A 116 -3.61 -19.24 -5.68
C GLU A 116 -4.95 -19.02 -4.97
N ASP A 117 -4.98 -19.15 -3.63
CA ASP A 117 -6.15 -18.84 -2.82
C ASP A 117 -6.55 -17.35 -2.92
N MET A 118 -5.56 -16.46 -2.93
CA MET A 118 -5.79 -15.03 -3.16
C MET A 118 -6.39 -14.76 -4.54
N ASN A 119 -5.93 -15.45 -5.59
CA ASN A 119 -6.50 -15.33 -6.93
C ASN A 119 -7.94 -15.84 -6.98
N LEU A 120 -8.24 -16.94 -6.29
CA LEU A 120 -9.61 -17.44 -6.15
C LEU A 120 -10.50 -16.41 -5.46
N ALA A 121 -9.98 -15.71 -4.46
CA ALA A 121 -10.68 -14.61 -3.79
C ALA A 121 -10.95 -13.41 -4.70
N ILE A 122 -9.99 -13.02 -5.56
CA ILE A 122 -10.21 -12.01 -6.61
C ILE A 122 -11.37 -12.44 -7.51
N ILE A 123 -11.37 -13.69 -7.98
CA ILE A 123 -12.43 -14.20 -8.85
C ILE A 123 -13.78 -14.24 -8.14
N GLU A 124 -13.82 -14.62 -6.87
CA GLU A 124 -15.04 -14.62 -6.07
C GLU A 124 -15.55 -13.20 -5.81
N LYS A 125 -14.66 -12.23 -5.62
CA LYS A 125 -15.03 -10.82 -5.54
C LYS A 125 -15.70 -10.35 -6.81
N LEU A 126 -15.07 -10.60 -7.97
CA LEU A 126 -15.59 -10.17 -9.27
C LEU A 126 -16.95 -10.80 -9.57
N ARG A 127 -17.17 -12.05 -9.14
CA ARG A 127 -18.46 -12.75 -9.32
C ARG A 127 -19.63 -12.03 -8.63
N GLN A 128 -19.37 -11.15 -7.66
CA GLN A 128 -20.42 -10.38 -7.01
C GLN A 128 -21.10 -9.35 -7.94
N THR A 129 -20.38 -8.89 -8.98
CA THR A 129 -20.85 -7.84 -9.89
C THR A 129 -20.88 -8.30 -11.35
N GLU A 130 -20.08 -9.30 -11.72
CA GLU A 130 -19.87 -9.74 -13.10
C GLU A 130 -20.62 -11.03 -13.46
N SER A 131 -20.88 -11.21 -14.75
CA SER A 131 -21.53 -12.42 -15.27
C SER A 131 -20.62 -13.65 -15.23
N GLU A 132 -21.19 -14.84 -14.97
CA GLU A 132 -20.41 -16.08 -14.90
C GLU A 132 -19.62 -16.41 -16.20
N PRO A 133 -20.12 -16.15 -17.43
CA PRO A 133 -19.30 -16.28 -18.64
C PRO A 133 -18.04 -15.39 -18.64
N TYR A 134 -18.15 -14.15 -18.15
CA TYR A 134 -17.01 -13.25 -18.04
C TYR A 134 -16.04 -13.71 -16.95
N ILE A 135 -16.54 -14.18 -15.81
CA ILE A 135 -15.74 -14.79 -14.75
C ILE A 135 -14.94 -15.99 -15.25
N ARG A 136 -15.52 -16.86 -16.08
CA ARG A 136 -14.79 -17.98 -16.69
C ARG A 136 -13.65 -17.52 -17.60
N LEU A 137 -13.84 -16.42 -18.33
CA LEU A 137 -12.79 -15.81 -19.15
C LEU A 137 -11.66 -15.26 -18.26
N LEU A 138 -12.01 -14.47 -17.25
CA LEU A 138 -11.05 -13.81 -16.35
C LEU A 138 -10.25 -14.80 -15.51
N ARG A 139 -10.85 -15.90 -15.04
CA ARG A 139 -10.18 -16.93 -14.22
C ARG A 139 -8.88 -17.42 -14.87
N ASN A 140 -8.90 -17.72 -16.16
CA ASN A 140 -7.72 -18.18 -16.89
C ASN A 140 -6.68 -17.07 -17.05
N MET A 141 -7.11 -15.82 -17.22
CA MET A 141 -6.21 -14.67 -17.35
C MET A 141 -5.53 -14.36 -16.02
N VAL A 142 -6.29 -14.29 -14.92
CA VAL A 142 -5.79 -14.08 -13.56
C VAL A 142 -4.75 -15.14 -13.20
N ASN A 143 -5.07 -16.42 -13.38
CA ASN A 143 -4.13 -17.49 -13.00
C ASN A 143 -2.85 -17.49 -13.85
N ARG A 144 -2.92 -17.07 -15.12
CA ARG A 144 -1.73 -16.99 -16.01
C ARG A 144 -0.87 -15.76 -15.78
N THR A 145 -1.43 -14.70 -15.21
CA THR A 145 -0.72 -13.43 -15.00
C THR A 145 -0.27 -13.29 -13.55
N LEU A 146 -1.15 -13.51 -12.58
CA LEU A 146 -0.88 -13.33 -11.16
C LEU A 146 -0.39 -14.65 -10.52
N ASN A 147 0.77 -15.18 -10.93
CA ASN A 147 1.33 -16.41 -10.35
C ASN A 147 2.83 -16.32 -10.09
N GLY A 148 3.34 -17.13 -9.14
CA GLY A 148 4.77 -17.28 -8.91
C GLY A 148 5.47 -16.07 -8.27
N HIS A 149 4.73 -15.17 -7.63
CA HIS A 149 5.29 -13.96 -7.04
C HIS A 149 5.73 -14.21 -5.59
N ARG A 150 6.74 -13.48 -5.16
CA ARG A 150 7.13 -13.47 -3.74
C ARG A 150 6.08 -12.75 -2.90
N THR A 151 5.82 -13.27 -1.71
CA THR A 151 5.04 -12.55 -0.68
C THR A 151 5.98 -11.59 0.04
N VAL A 152 5.60 -10.32 0.13
CA VAL A 152 6.36 -9.25 0.79
C VAL A 152 5.42 -8.36 1.61
N PHE A 153 5.95 -7.64 2.59
CA PHE A 153 5.16 -6.60 3.25
C PHE A 153 5.04 -5.40 2.31
N THR A 154 3.83 -4.93 2.08
CA THR A 154 3.54 -3.79 1.19
C THR A 154 2.88 -2.67 1.96
N HIS A 155 3.04 -1.45 1.46
CA HIS A 155 2.35 -0.30 2.02
C HIS A 155 0.84 -0.37 1.76
N GLY A 156 0.45 -0.83 0.56
CA GLY A 156 -0.95 -0.98 0.17
C GLY A 156 -1.66 0.32 -0.24
N ASP A 157 -1.07 1.50 0.02
CA ASP A 157 -1.56 2.81 -0.44
C ASP A 157 -0.40 3.80 -0.67
N LEU A 158 0.65 3.36 -1.38
CA LEU A 158 1.81 4.20 -1.65
C LEU A 158 1.47 5.31 -2.66
N GLN A 159 1.11 6.49 -2.16
CA GLN A 159 0.74 7.65 -2.94
C GLN A 159 1.51 8.91 -2.49
N PRO A 160 1.65 9.95 -3.33
CA PRO A 160 2.33 11.20 -2.96
C PRO A 160 1.77 11.90 -1.70
N LYS A 161 0.47 11.75 -1.43
CA LYS A 161 -0.18 12.31 -0.23
C LYS A 161 0.30 11.65 1.07
N ASN A 162 0.80 10.42 0.98
CA ASN A 162 1.17 9.56 2.10
C ASN A 162 2.69 9.55 2.35
N ILE A 163 3.42 10.49 1.76
CA ILE A 163 4.88 10.62 1.89
C ILE A 163 5.17 12.02 2.39
N MET A 164 5.58 12.18 3.65
CA MET A 164 6.05 13.45 4.17
C MET A 164 7.48 13.70 3.73
N VAL A 165 7.79 14.93 3.33
CA VAL A 165 9.13 15.37 2.91
C VAL A 165 9.56 16.56 3.75
N GLU A 166 10.63 16.36 4.53
CA GLU A 166 11.28 17.39 5.32
C GLU A 166 12.59 17.79 4.63
N LYS A 167 12.75 19.07 4.30
CA LYS A 167 14.01 19.62 3.81
C LYS A 167 14.92 19.98 4.98
N LEU A 168 16.04 19.29 5.07
CA LEU A 168 17.07 19.48 6.09
C LEU A 168 18.13 20.48 5.61
N ARG A 169 18.78 21.14 6.57
CA ARG A 169 19.95 21.99 6.28
C ARG A 169 21.19 21.09 6.22
N SER A 170 21.74 20.89 5.02
CA SER A 170 23.03 20.19 4.89
C SER A 170 24.18 21.05 5.41
N ARG A 171 25.20 20.39 5.97
CA ARG A 171 26.48 21.03 6.32
C ARG A 171 27.31 21.37 5.08
N ASP A 172 27.09 20.69 3.96
CA ASP A 172 27.88 20.82 2.73
C ASP A 172 27.19 21.73 1.69
N GLY A 173 26.11 22.42 2.07
CA GLY A 173 25.40 23.39 1.23
C GLY A 173 24.39 22.81 0.22
N GLY A 174 24.32 21.49 0.08
CA GLY A 174 23.28 20.81 -0.73
C GLY A 174 21.93 20.68 -0.01
N PRO A 175 20.81 20.46 -0.72
CA PRO A 175 19.56 20.11 -0.07
C PRO A 175 19.62 18.66 0.42
N GLU A 176 19.45 18.45 1.73
CA GLU A 176 19.28 17.12 2.33
C GLU A 176 17.78 16.91 2.63
N PHE A 177 17.29 15.69 2.49
CA PHE A 177 15.88 15.37 2.71
C PHE A 177 15.72 14.22 3.67
N ARG A 178 14.62 14.26 4.43
CA ARG A 178 14.09 13.11 5.16
C ARG A 178 12.69 12.84 4.65
N ILE A 179 12.39 11.58 4.38
CA ILE A 179 11.03 11.14 4.11
C ILE A 179 10.42 10.46 5.34
N THR A 180 9.10 10.43 5.42
CA THR A 180 8.37 9.56 6.35
C THR A 180 7.09 9.09 5.68
N LEU A 181 6.85 7.79 5.68
CA LEU A 181 5.68 7.16 5.08
C LEU A 181 4.52 7.14 6.09
N LEU A 182 3.33 7.48 5.61
CA LEU A 182 2.09 7.64 6.38
C LEU A 182 1.01 6.68 5.86
N ASP A 183 -0.14 6.62 6.55
CA ASP A 183 -1.35 5.97 6.04
C ASP A 183 -1.16 4.45 5.83
N TRP A 184 -0.79 3.77 6.92
CA TRP A 184 -0.47 2.34 6.93
C TRP A 184 -1.69 1.45 7.15
N GLU A 185 -2.91 1.95 6.96
CA GLU A 185 -4.13 1.20 7.25
C GLU A 185 -4.32 -0.02 6.31
N SER A 186 -3.84 0.09 5.08
CA SER A 186 -3.95 -0.95 4.04
C SER A 186 -2.72 -1.86 3.93
N ALA A 187 -1.79 -1.74 4.88
CA ALA A 187 -0.55 -2.50 4.85
C ALA A 187 -0.76 -3.98 5.21
N GLY A 188 0.03 -4.86 4.60
CA GLY A 188 -0.08 -6.30 4.78
C GLY A 188 0.89 -7.09 3.90
N TRP A 189 0.69 -8.40 3.87
CA TRP A 189 1.51 -9.37 3.13
C TRP A 189 0.90 -9.69 1.77
N TYR A 190 1.38 -9.02 0.72
CA TYR A 190 0.86 -9.13 -0.64
C TYR A 190 1.94 -9.66 -1.60
N PRO A 191 1.55 -10.06 -2.83
CA PRO A 191 2.51 -10.28 -3.91
C PRO A 191 3.33 -9.02 -4.22
N GLU A 192 4.60 -9.17 -4.58
CA GLU A 192 5.55 -8.07 -4.79
C GLU A 192 5.14 -7.01 -5.84
N PHE A 193 4.22 -7.33 -6.75
CA PHE A 193 3.68 -6.38 -7.74
C PHE A 193 2.69 -5.37 -7.14
N TRP A 194 2.18 -5.60 -5.92
CA TRP A 194 0.98 -4.95 -5.41
C TRP A 194 1.12 -3.43 -5.27
N ASP A 195 2.20 -2.96 -4.64
CA ASP A 195 2.45 -1.51 -4.49
C ASP A 195 2.62 -0.83 -5.85
N PHE A 196 3.26 -1.48 -6.84
CA PHE A 196 3.38 -0.92 -8.19
C PHE A 196 2.02 -0.76 -8.86
N CYS A 197 1.18 -1.79 -8.78
CA CYS A 197 -0.16 -1.74 -9.36
C CYS A 197 -1.03 -0.68 -8.66
N ASN A 198 -1.04 -0.65 -7.33
CA ASN A 198 -1.85 0.31 -6.60
C ASN A 198 -1.37 1.76 -6.83
N ALA A 199 -0.06 2.02 -6.67
CA ALA A 199 0.53 3.33 -6.85
C ALA A 199 0.32 3.91 -8.25
N THR A 200 0.17 3.07 -9.27
CA THR A 200 -0.10 3.51 -10.65
C THR A 200 -1.59 3.65 -10.93
N ILE A 201 -2.41 2.65 -10.60
CA ILE A 201 -3.86 2.64 -10.86
C ILE A 201 -4.56 3.77 -10.09
N ALA A 202 -4.29 3.88 -8.78
CA ALA A 202 -4.92 4.89 -7.91
C ALA A 202 -4.49 6.32 -8.29
N CYS A 203 -3.29 6.48 -8.84
CA CYS A 203 -2.73 7.76 -9.23
C CYS A 203 -2.70 8.00 -10.75
N ARG A 204 -3.56 7.32 -11.53
CA ARG A 204 -3.57 7.43 -13.01
C ARG A 204 -3.70 8.85 -13.57
N PHE A 205 -4.22 9.79 -12.76
CA PHE A 205 -4.38 11.20 -13.12
C PHE A 205 -3.33 12.13 -12.49
N LYS A 206 -2.22 11.58 -11.97
CA LYS A 206 -1.11 12.33 -11.36
C LYS A 206 0.16 12.13 -12.19
N PRO A 207 0.34 12.85 -13.32
CA PRO A 207 1.45 12.62 -14.24
C PRO A 207 2.81 12.74 -13.54
N ASP A 208 3.01 13.78 -12.72
CA ASP A 208 4.26 14.00 -11.98
C ASP A 208 4.63 12.83 -11.06
N TRP A 209 3.65 12.12 -10.50
CA TRP A 209 3.91 10.92 -9.70
C TRP A 209 4.29 9.74 -10.59
N LEU A 210 3.57 9.54 -11.69
CA LEU A 210 3.83 8.45 -12.63
C LEU A 210 5.23 8.55 -13.26
N GLU A 211 5.78 9.76 -13.41
CA GLU A 211 7.17 9.97 -13.80
C GLU A 211 8.18 9.44 -12.77
N LEU A 212 7.85 9.46 -11.47
CA LEU A 212 8.74 9.00 -10.40
C LEU A 212 8.63 7.49 -10.14
N VAL A 213 7.48 6.88 -10.39
CA VAL A 213 7.23 5.46 -10.06
C VAL A 213 8.31 4.51 -10.60
N PRO A 214 8.79 4.62 -11.86
CA PRO A 214 9.83 3.74 -12.39
C PRO A 214 11.17 3.81 -11.64
N ASP A 215 11.46 4.94 -10.99
CA ASP A 215 12.67 5.12 -10.18
C ASP A 215 12.51 4.53 -8.77
N ILE A 216 11.27 4.40 -8.29
CA ILE A 216 10.93 3.97 -6.93
C ILE A 216 10.63 2.47 -6.85
N LEU A 217 9.86 1.92 -7.81
CA LEU A 217 9.30 0.58 -7.77
C LEU A 217 9.72 -0.25 -8.98
N ASP A 218 9.92 -1.55 -8.76
CA ASP A 218 10.01 -2.52 -9.85
C ASP A 218 8.69 -2.55 -10.64
N GLN A 219 8.79 -2.68 -11.96
CA GLN A 219 7.65 -2.61 -12.86
C GLN A 219 7.13 -4.01 -13.20
N TYR A 220 5.81 -4.16 -13.09
CA TYR A 220 5.08 -5.41 -13.33
C TYR A 220 3.98 -5.16 -14.37
N PRO A 221 4.34 -5.00 -15.66
CA PRO A 221 3.42 -4.51 -16.68
C PRO A 221 2.27 -5.48 -16.98
N VAL A 222 2.51 -6.78 -16.91
CA VAL A 222 1.48 -7.80 -17.16
C VAL A 222 0.48 -7.83 -16.01
N GLU A 223 0.98 -7.79 -14.78
CA GLU A 223 0.21 -7.74 -13.55
C GLU A 223 -0.58 -6.43 -13.50
N PHE A 224 0.01 -5.30 -13.89
CA PHE A 224 -0.69 -4.01 -14.00
C PHE A 224 -1.89 -4.09 -14.95
N LEU A 225 -1.73 -4.68 -16.13
CA LEU A 225 -2.85 -4.83 -17.07
C LEU A 225 -3.96 -5.71 -16.49
N MET A 226 -3.60 -6.79 -15.81
CA MET A 226 -4.59 -7.65 -15.15
C MET A 226 -5.28 -6.92 -13.98
N MET A 227 -4.51 -6.24 -13.14
CA MET A 227 -5.02 -5.49 -11.99
C MET A 227 -5.87 -4.29 -12.42
N GLN A 228 -5.59 -3.65 -13.57
CA GLN A 228 -6.49 -2.64 -14.16
C GLN A 228 -7.88 -3.20 -14.42
N VAL A 229 -7.98 -4.42 -14.98
CA VAL A 229 -9.29 -5.09 -15.17
C VAL A 229 -9.96 -5.37 -13.83
N VAL A 230 -9.21 -5.91 -12.86
CA VAL A 230 -9.75 -6.19 -11.51
C VAL A 230 -10.28 -4.91 -10.86
N TYR A 231 -9.49 -3.83 -10.85
CA TYR A 231 -9.90 -2.55 -10.28
C TYR A 231 -11.08 -1.94 -11.02
N SER A 232 -11.14 -2.07 -12.37
CA SER A 232 -12.27 -1.57 -13.14
C SER A 232 -13.58 -2.22 -12.74
N SER A 233 -13.60 -3.55 -12.53
CA SER A 233 -14.83 -4.26 -12.15
C SER A 233 -15.21 -4.11 -10.66
N VAL A 234 -14.26 -3.76 -9.80
CA VAL A 234 -14.50 -3.61 -8.35
C VAL A 234 -14.95 -2.18 -7.99
N PHE A 235 -14.42 -1.16 -8.66
CA PHE A 235 -14.61 0.24 -8.26
C PHE A 235 -15.41 1.10 -9.26
N TYR A 236 -15.67 0.62 -10.47
CA TYR A 236 -16.37 1.37 -11.52
C TYR A 236 -17.52 0.55 -12.11
#